data_AF-A0A926KLN6-F1
#
_entry.id   AF-A0A926KLN6-F1
#
_cell.length_a   1.000
_cell.length_b   1.000
_cell.length_c   1.000
_cell.angle_alpha   90.00
_cell.angle_beta   90.00
_cell.angle_gamma   90.00
#
_symmetry.space_group_name_H-M   'P 1'
#
loop_
_entity.id
_entity.type
_entity.pdbx_description
1 polymer ?
#
loop_
_entity_poly.entity_id
_entity_poly.type
_entity_poly.pdbx_seq_one_letter_code
_entity_poly.pdbx_strand_id
1 'polypeptide(L)'
;MQESDEKYKASNPFVYSQLQFITSVWDSSNLDNDIDRAMRSQMHATADYLRNVADNGTNYAIITLNTFLPVDSGTAPITGRKFLGNGADRQFGHNDLNSKTLQYGVVNLDYNSVVGFNYDTITEEVDASGNVIKSKRDGIEGMYWNEYNLDSDGGSDFTSIGATTSQRNELVYGSPPLDYTTNVQIRNKSEVSFTVTLDKFPSYEGYISINGGSFNTLYQYSAIPAPINPFFNLAVSRGTFTGSFTYEK
;
A
#
# COMPACT_ATOMS: atom_id res chain seq x y z
N MET A 1 -3.68 -18.13 12.44
CA MET A 1 -2.51 -17.44 11.88
C MET A 1 -1.30 -17.56 12.80
N GLN A 2 -1.39 -17.23 14.10
CA GLN A 2 -0.20 -17.16 14.97
C GLN A 2 0.58 -18.47 15.23
N GLU A 3 -0.08 -19.62 15.46
CA GLU A 3 0.66 -20.85 15.81
C GLU A 3 1.53 -21.42 14.68
N SER A 4 1.11 -21.27 13.41
CA SER A 4 1.90 -21.72 12.25
C SER A 4 3.12 -20.87 11.99
N ASP A 5 3.16 -19.64 12.54
CA ASP A 5 4.12 -18.63 12.15
C ASP A 5 5.36 -18.63 13.06
N GLU A 6 5.25 -19.14 14.28
CA GLU A 6 6.36 -19.24 15.25
C GLU A 6 7.57 -20.01 14.70
N LYS A 7 7.37 -20.95 13.75
CA LYS A 7 8.48 -21.65 13.09
C LYS A 7 9.44 -20.69 12.37
N TYR A 8 8.95 -19.56 11.88
CA TYR A 8 9.74 -18.56 11.16
C TYR A 8 10.52 -17.63 12.09
N LYS A 9 10.11 -17.51 13.34
CA LYS A 9 10.73 -16.58 14.30
C LYS A 9 12.23 -16.78 14.45
N ALA A 10 12.67 -18.03 14.44
CA ALA A 10 14.09 -18.40 14.48
C ALA A 10 14.69 -18.65 13.09
N SER A 11 13.94 -19.28 12.18
CA SER A 11 14.47 -19.72 10.87
C SER A 11 14.48 -18.64 9.80
N ASN A 12 13.52 -17.72 9.83
CA ASN A 12 13.40 -16.59 8.91
C ASN A 12 12.74 -15.38 9.60
N PRO A 13 13.48 -14.65 10.46
CA PRO A 13 12.94 -13.55 11.27
C PRO A 13 12.30 -12.44 10.44
N PHE A 14 12.78 -12.23 9.21
CA PHE A 14 12.19 -11.29 8.28
C PHE A 14 10.76 -11.73 7.90
N VAL A 15 10.59 -12.95 7.38
CA VAL A 15 9.25 -13.47 7.04
C VAL A 15 8.33 -13.46 8.25
N TYR A 16 8.83 -13.83 9.43
CA TYR A 16 8.06 -13.71 10.67
C TYR A 16 7.56 -12.28 10.90
N SER A 17 8.43 -11.26 10.79
CA SER A 17 8.04 -9.85 10.98
C SER A 17 6.95 -9.40 10.00
N GLN A 18 7.01 -9.91 8.77
CA GLN A 18 6.05 -9.58 7.72
C GLN A 18 4.69 -10.25 7.98
N LEU A 19 4.68 -11.50 8.43
CA LEU A 19 3.46 -12.17 8.88
C LEU A 19 2.82 -11.46 10.09
N GLN A 20 3.64 -10.92 11.01
CA GLN A 20 3.14 -10.08 12.11
C GLN A 20 2.52 -8.78 11.60
N PHE A 21 3.12 -8.14 10.59
CA PHE A 21 2.53 -6.96 9.95
C PHE A 21 1.18 -7.28 9.29
N ILE A 22 1.09 -8.37 8.52
CA ILE A 22 -0.19 -8.79 7.91
C ILE A 22 -1.24 -9.05 8.99
N THR A 23 -0.84 -9.66 10.12
CA THR A 23 -1.71 -9.91 11.27
C THR A 23 -2.20 -8.61 11.90
N SER A 24 -1.35 -7.59 12.05
CA SER A 24 -1.77 -6.32 12.64
C SER A 24 -2.73 -5.54 11.74
N VAL A 25 -2.58 -5.62 10.42
CA VAL A 25 -3.56 -5.07 9.46
C VAL A 25 -4.87 -5.87 9.53
N TRP A 26 -4.79 -7.19 9.67
CA TRP A 26 -5.98 -8.04 9.82
C TRP A 26 -6.78 -7.65 11.06
N ASP A 27 -6.12 -7.48 12.20
CA ASP A 27 -6.76 -7.17 13.48
C ASP A 27 -7.38 -5.77 13.52
N SER A 28 -6.98 -4.85 12.64
CA SER A 28 -7.58 -3.51 12.52
C SER A 28 -8.88 -3.46 11.69
N SER A 29 -9.25 -4.58 11.04
CA SER A 29 -10.49 -4.70 10.27
C SER A 29 -11.63 -5.29 11.10
N ASN A 30 -12.88 -4.91 10.83
CA ASN A 30 -14.08 -5.34 11.55
C ASN A 30 -14.85 -6.43 10.77
N LEU A 31 -15.06 -7.61 11.36
CA LEU A 31 -15.63 -8.79 10.69
C LEU A 31 -17.07 -8.65 10.19
N ASP A 32 -17.81 -7.66 10.70
CA ASP A 32 -19.24 -7.52 10.39
C ASP A 32 -19.51 -6.86 9.03
N ASN A 33 -18.48 -6.37 8.34
CA ASN A 33 -18.57 -5.72 7.04
C ASN A 33 -18.05 -6.62 5.90
N ASP A 34 -18.79 -6.71 4.79
CA ASP A 34 -18.44 -7.45 3.58
C ASP A 34 -17.09 -6.99 2.98
N ILE A 35 -16.80 -5.69 3.04
CA ILE A 35 -15.52 -5.11 2.59
C ILE A 35 -14.36 -5.70 3.41
N ASP A 36 -14.52 -5.75 4.72
CA ASP A 36 -13.49 -6.26 5.64
C ASP A 36 -13.31 -7.78 5.47
N ARG A 37 -14.36 -8.53 5.10
CA ARG A 37 -14.23 -9.96 4.74
C ARG A 37 -13.42 -10.17 3.45
N ALA A 38 -13.65 -9.34 2.43
CA ALA A 38 -12.88 -9.40 1.18
C ALA A 38 -11.39 -9.08 1.43
N MET A 39 -11.10 -8.02 2.20
CA MET A 39 -9.75 -7.63 2.59
C MET A 39 -9.03 -8.74 3.38
N ARG A 40 -9.70 -9.32 4.38
CA ARG A 40 -9.18 -10.46 5.14
C ARG A 40 -8.89 -11.66 4.23
N SER A 41 -9.77 -11.99 3.29
CA SER A 41 -9.50 -13.07 2.34
C SER A 41 -8.22 -12.85 1.54
N GLN A 42 -7.95 -11.61 1.10
CA GLN A 42 -6.70 -11.28 0.41
C GLN A 42 -5.49 -11.39 1.34
N MET A 43 -5.58 -10.86 2.57
CA MET A 43 -4.51 -10.95 3.57
C MET A 43 -4.14 -12.40 3.90
N HIS A 44 -5.14 -13.28 4.01
CA HIS A 44 -4.90 -14.72 4.22
C HIS A 44 -4.12 -15.32 3.05
N ALA A 45 -4.57 -15.06 1.82
CA ALA A 45 -3.91 -15.55 0.61
C ALA A 45 -2.48 -15.03 0.50
N THR A 46 -2.25 -13.74 0.81
CA THR A 46 -0.91 -13.15 0.82
C THR A 46 -0.02 -13.76 1.90
N ALA A 47 -0.54 -14.00 3.10
CA ALA A 47 0.24 -14.65 4.17
C ALA A 47 0.61 -16.08 3.79
N ASP A 48 -0.32 -16.86 3.24
CA ASP A 48 -0.04 -18.22 2.76
C ASP A 48 0.98 -18.24 1.61
N TYR A 49 0.89 -17.27 0.70
CA TYR A 49 1.84 -17.13 -0.38
C TYR A 49 3.24 -16.77 0.13
N LEU A 50 3.34 -15.87 1.12
CA LEU A 50 4.60 -15.53 1.78
C LEU A 50 5.24 -16.75 2.47
N ARG A 51 4.43 -17.55 3.17
CA ARG A 51 4.89 -18.81 3.78
C ARG A 51 5.43 -19.77 2.71
N ASN A 52 4.72 -19.88 1.58
CA ASN A 52 5.10 -20.77 0.48
C ASN A 52 6.44 -20.38 -0.15
N VAL A 53 6.63 -19.10 -0.50
CA VAL A 53 7.91 -18.64 -1.08
C VAL A 53 9.07 -18.80 -0.09
N ALA A 54 8.81 -18.60 1.20
CA ALA A 54 9.80 -18.78 2.26
C ALA A 54 10.20 -20.26 2.44
N ASP A 55 9.22 -21.16 2.50
CA ASP A 55 9.43 -22.59 2.71
C ASP A 55 10.13 -23.25 1.50
N ASN A 56 9.87 -22.74 0.29
CA ASN A 56 10.45 -23.27 -0.96
C ASN A 56 11.79 -22.63 -1.35
N GLY A 57 12.26 -21.63 -0.61
CA GLY A 57 13.51 -20.91 -0.96
C GLY A 57 13.44 -20.16 -2.29
N THR A 58 12.23 -19.79 -2.72
CA THR A 58 11.99 -19.06 -3.97
C THR A 58 12.52 -17.64 -3.85
N ASN A 59 13.03 -17.06 -4.95
CA ASN A 59 13.40 -15.65 -4.97
C ASN A 59 12.12 -14.80 -4.89
N TYR A 60 12.06 -13.90 -3.92
CA TYR A 60 10.88 -13.08 -3.71
C TYR A 60 11.24 -11.62 -3.44
N ALA A 61 10.27 -10.75 -3.68
CA ALA A 61 10.28 -9.38 -3.21
C ALA A 61 9.00 -9.08 -2.45
N ILE A 62 9.08 -8.13 -1.52
CA ILE A 62 7.93 -7.56 -0.82
C ILE A 62 7.87 -6.09 -1.19
N ILE A 63 6.73 -5.66 -1.72
CA ILE A 63 6.47 -4.27 -2.09
C ILE A 63 5.35 -3.74 -1.20
N THR A 64 5.60 -2.59 -0.57
CA THR A 64 4.57 -1.86 0.18
C THR A 64 4.36 -0.49 -0.43
N LEU A 65 3.12 -0.12 -0.69
CA LEU A 65 2.72 1.16 -1.26
C LEU A 65 1.67 1.79 -0.35
N ASN A 66 2.00 2.93 0.24
CA ASN A 66 1.11 3.61 1.19
C ASN A 66 0.80 5.03 0.73
N THR A 67 -0.38 5.49 1.14
CA THR A 67 -0.75 6.90 1.11
C THR A 67 -1.21 7.34 2.47
N PHE A 68 -0.96 8.58 2.87
CA PHE A 68 -1.40 9.10 4.17
C PHE A 68 -1.65 10.60 4.12
N LEU A 69 -2.53 11.08 4.99
CA LEU A 69 -2.87 12.49 5.10
C LEU A 69 -1.90 13.16 6.10
N PRO A 70 -1.01 14.08 5.68
CA PRO A 70 0.01 14.67 6.54
C PRO A 70 -0.55 15.80 7.45
N VAL A 71 -1.82 15.71 7.85
CA VAL A 71 -2.53 16.73 8.63
C VAL A 71 -3.45 16.04 9.63
N ASP A 72 -3.66 16.60 10.82
CA ASP A 72 -4.59 16.04 11.83
C ASP A 72 -6.02 15.93 11.32
N SER A 73 -6.42 16.91 10.51
CA SER A 73 -7.73 16.96 9.88
C SER A 73 -7.74 17.87 8.67
N GLY A 74 -8.65 17.61 7.74
CA GLY A 74 -8.86 18.41 6.53
C GLY A 74 -10.32 18.78 6.35
N THR A 75 -10.58 20.00 5.87
CA THR A 75 -11.94 20.45 5.53
C THR A 75 -12.20 20.29 4.03
N ALA A 76 -13.26 19.57 3.66
CA ALA A 76 -13.73 19.46 2.29
C ALA A 76 -14.27 20.82 1.81
N PRO A 77 -13.68 21.44 0.76
CA PRO A 77 -13.98 22.84 0.40
C PRO A 77 -15.43 23.10 -0.01
N ILE A 78 -16.08 22.12 -0.66
CA ILE A 78 -17.44 22.27 -1.19
C ILE A 78 -18.49 22.11 -0.08
N THR A 79 -18.27 21.17 0.83
CA THR A 79 -19.26 20.81 1.85
C THR A 79 -18.99 21.46 3.20
N GLY A 80 -17.79 22.02 3.42
CA GLY A 80 -17.34 22.52 4.71
C GLY A 80 -17.13 21.42 5.77
N ARG A 81 -17.27 20.15 5.40
CA ARG A 81 -17.15 19.00 6.32
C ARG A 81 -15.69 18.74 6.66
N LYS A 82 -15.43 18.40 7.92
CA LYS A 82 -14.09 18.13 8.42
C LYS A 82 -13.87 16.62 8.53
N PHE A 83 -12.70 16.14 8.12
CA PHE A 83 -12.33 14.74 8.15
C PHE A 83 -11.03 14.57 8.93
N LEU A 84 -10.90 13.49 9.71
CA LEU A 84 -9.64 13.14 10.36
C LEU A 84 -8.59 12.72 9.33
N GLY A 85 -7.34 13.07 9.62
CA GLY A 85 -6.21 12.62 8.83
C GLY A 85 -5.62 11.32 9.37
N ASN A 86 -5.49 10.35 8.48
CA ASN A 86 -4.87 9.06 8.78
C ASN A 86 -3.36 9.14 8.50
N GLY A 87 -2.61 9.87 9.34
CA GLY A 87 -1.15 10.03 9.20
C GLY A 87 -0.58 11.38 9.60
N ALA A 88 -1.27 12.15 10.44
CA ALA A 88 -0.73 13.38 11.00
C ALA A 88 0.52 13.09 11.84
N ASP A 89 1.55 13.94 11.71
CA ASP A 89 2.83 13.85 12.40
C ASP A 89 3.63 12.54 12.24
N ARG A 90 3.16 11.61 11.39
CA ARG A 90 3.91 10.39 11.13
C ARG A 90 5.10 10.66 10.22
N GLN A 91 6.16 9.90 10.45
CA GLN A 91 7.29 9.83 9.52
C GLN A 91 6.97 8.82 8.41
N PHE A 92 7.70 8.94 7.30
CA PHE A 92 7.64 7.93 6.25
C PHE A 92 8.14 6.57 6.78
N GLY A 93 7.44 5.48 6.45
CA GLY A 93 7.72 4.15 6.98
C GLY A 93 6.98 3.01 6.28
N HIS A 94 7.64 1.87 6.13
CA HIS A 94 7.12 0.72 5.37
C HIS A 94 6.09 -0.15 6.12
N ASN A 95 6.02 -0.04 7.45
CA ASN A 95 5.14 -0.84 8.33
C ASN A 95 4.12 0.02 9.09
N ASP A 96 3.70 1.16 8.54
CA ASP A 96 2.79 2.08 9.23
C ASP A 96 1.31 1.82 8.89
N LEU A 97 0.51 1.53 9.91
CA LEU A 97 -0.93 1.31 9.81
C LEU A 97 -1.73 2.63 9.72
N ASN A 98 -1.11 3.77 10.05
CA ASN A 98 -1.70 5.10 9.90
C ASN A 98 -1.58 5.56 8.45
N SER A 99 -2.20 4.80 7.56
CA SER A 99 -2.26 5.06 6.13
C SER A 99 -3.71 5.22 5.70
N LYS A 100 -3.98 6.10 4.74
CA LYS A 100 -5.27 6.14 4.05
C LYS A 100 -5.44 4.90 3.16
N THR A 101 -4.44 4.56 2.35
CA THR A 101 -4.43 3.32 1.55
C THR A 101 -3.11 2.59 1.77
N LEU A 102 -3.16 1.27 1.72
CA LEU A 102 -2.03 0.35 1.76
C LEU A 102 -2.26 -0.73 0.69
N GLN A 103 -1.28 -0.91 -0.19
CA GLN A 103 -1.14 -2.10 -1.01
C GLN A 103 0.11 -2.84 -0.58
N TYR A 104 -0.03 -4.11 -0.24
CA TYR A 104 1.07 -4.99 0.14
C TYR A 104 1.13 -6.17 -0.82
N GLY A 105 2.26 -6.35 -1.49
CA GLY A 105 2.44 -7.38 -2.51
C GLY A 105 3.64 -8.26 -2.21
N VAL A 106 3.44 -9.57 -2.27
CA VAL A 106 4.51 -10.58 -2.27
C VAL A 106 4.72 -11.01 -3.71
N VAL A 107 5.86 -10.63 -4.27
CA VAL A 107 6.24 -10.90 -5.65
C VAL A 107 7.16 -12.11 -5.67
N ASN A 108 6.84 -13.07 -6.52
CA ASN A 108 7.69 -14.20 -6.80
C ASN A 108 8.51 -13.92 -8.06
N LEU A 109 9.82 -13.76 -7.86
CA LEU A 109 10.78 -13.37 -8.90
C LEU A 109 11.19 -14.54 -9.80
N ASP A 110 10.87 -15.78 -9.41
CA ASP A 110 11.14 -16.97 -10.23
C ASP A 110 9.97 -17.28 -11.17
N TYR A 111 8.74 -16.87 -10.81
CA TYR A 111 7.51 -17.17 -11.55
C TYR A 111 6.77 -15.93 -12.05
N ASN A 112 7.35 -14.73 -11.90
CA ASN A 112 6.77 -13.46 -12.33
C ASN A 112 5.31 -13.23 -11.89
N SER A 113 4.99 -13.62 -10.66
CA SER A 113 3.63 -13.49 -10.11
C SER A 113 3.62 -12.63 -8.85
N VAL A 114 2.46 -12.05 -8.54
CA VAL A 114 2.24 -11.27 -7.33
C VAL A 114 0.95 -11.69 -6.65
N VAL A 115 1.03 -11.95 -5.35
CA VAL A 115 -0.15 -12.07 -4.49
C VAL A 115 -0.07 -10.97 -3.45
N GLY A 116 -1.11 -10.16 -3.37
CA GLY A 116 -1.16 -9.03 -2.47
C GLY A 116 -2.55 -8.77 -1.94
N PHE A 117 -2.62 -7.87 -0.96
CA PHE A 117 -3.87 -7.35 -0.42
C PHE A 117 -3.90 -5.83 -0.50
N ASN A 118 -5.13 -5.32 -0.53
CA ASN A 118 -5.44 -3.91 -0.49
C ASN A 118 -6.15 -3.58 0.81
N TYR A 119 -5.83 -2.42 1.36
CA TYR A 119 -6.39 -1.94 2.60
C TYR A 119 -6.66 -0.44 2.48
N ASP A 120 -7.89 -0.01 2.76
CA ASP A 120 -8.25 1.39 2.94
C ASP A 120 -8.71 1.58 4.38
N THR A 121 -8.22 2.61 5.08
CA THR A 121 -8.63 2.94 6.44
C THR A 121 -10.02 3.60 6.46
N ILE A 122 -10.72 3.45 7.58
CA ILE A 122 -11.98 4.14 7.83
C ILE A 122 -11.77 5.66 7.69
N THR A 123 -12.63 6.29 6.88
CA THR A 123 -12.76 7.74 6.79
C THR A 123 -13.74 8.20 7.87
N GLU A 124 -13.32 9.16 8.69
CA GLU A 124 -14.15 9.73 9.77
C GLU A 124 -14.43 11.21 9.53
N GLU A 125 -15.72 11.56 9.43
CA GLU A 125 -16.20 12.94 9.44
C GLU A 125 -16.36 13.39 10.89
N VAL A 126 -15.85 14.59 11.20
CA VAL A 126 -15.88 15.17 12.55
C VAL A 126 -16.59 16.52 12.59
N ASP A 127 -17.15 16.84 13.75
CA ASP A 127 -17.70 18.17 14.03
C ASP A 127 -16.61 19.22 14.34
N ALA A 128 -17.02 20.45 14.65
CA ALA A 128 -16.11 21.55 15.00
C ALA A 128 -15.30 21.29 16.27
N SER A 129 -15.81 20.44 17.17
CA SER A 129 -15.18 20.04 18.42
C SER A 129 -14.26 18.81 18.25
N GLY A 130 -14.22 18.20 17.06
CA GLY A 130 -13.41 17.02 16.76
C GLY A 130 -14.09 15.69 17.08
N ASN A 131 -15.39 15.67 17.38
CA ASN A 131 -16.11 14.42 17.63
C ASN A 131 -16.50 13.76 16.31
N VAL A 132 -16.31 12.44 16.23
CA VAL A 132 -16.73 11.64 15.07
C VAL A 132 -18.25 11.64 14.95
N ILE A 133 -18.76 12.10 13.82
CA ILE A 133 -20.20 12.14 13.50
C ILE A 133 -20.60 11.12 12.45
N LYS A 134 -19.67 10.68 11.59
CA LYS A 134 -19.86 9.60 10.62
C LYS A 134 -18.53 8.90 10.36
N SER A 135 -18.58 7.58 10.20
CA SER A 135 -17.43 6.77 9.81
C SER A 135 -17.84 5.84 8.68
N LYS A 136 -16.98 5.71 7.67
CA LYS A 136 -17.18 4.76 6.57
C LYS A 136 -15.84 4.31 6.02
N ARG A 137 -15.69 3.00 5.79
CA ARG A 137 -14.58 2.46 5.01
C ARG A 137 -14.97 2.47 3.53
N ASP A 138 -14.06 2.95 2.68
CA ASP A 138 -14.26 2.97 1.24
C ASP A 138 -13.99 1.56 0.66
N GLY A 139 -14.66 1.22 -0.44
CA GLY A 139 -14.47 -0.06 -1.13
C GLY A 139 -13.11 -0.17 -1.83
N ILE A 140 -12.46 -1.33 -1.72
CA ILE A 140 -11.12 -1.59 -2.27
C ILE A 140 -11.12 -1.99 -3.77
N GLU A 141 -12.25 -1.93 -4.47
CA GLU A 141 -12.39 -2.39 -5.86
C GLU A 141 -11.56 -1.56 -6.85
N GLY A 142 -11.25 -0.31 -6.50
CA GLY A 142 -10.37 0.56 -7.26
C GLY A 142 -8.88 0.34 -7.00
N MET A 143 -8.52 -0.63 -6.15
CA MET A 143 -7.14 -0.99 -5.82
C MET A 143 -6.84 -2.38 -6.38
N TYR A 144 -5.74 -2.54 -7.12
CA TYR A 144 -5.37 -3.84 -7.67
C TYR A 144 -3.91 -3.91 -8.09
N TRP A 145 -3.38 -5.12 -7.98
CA TRP A 145 -2.08 -5.52 -8.53
C TRP A 145 -2.26 -5.98 -9.97
N ASN A 146 -1.32 -5.63 -10.84
CA ASN A 146 -1.26 -6.07 -12.23
C ASN A 146 0.01 -6.85 -12.47
N GLU A 147 -0.13 -8.05 -13.01
CA GLU A 147 0.97 -8.79 -13.60
C GLU A 147 1.08 -8.34 -15.07
N TYR A 148 2.17 -7.65 -15.40
CA TYR A 148 2.44 -7.36 -16.80
C TYR A 148 3.11 -8.60 -17.39
N ASN A 149 2.32 -9.41 -18.12
CA ASN A 149 2.81 -10.60 -18.83
C ASN A 149 4.09 -10.28 -19.59
N LEU A 150 5.18 -10.94 -19.20
CA LEU A 150 6.48 -10.94 -19.88
C LEU A 150 6.91 -12.39 -19.97
N ASP A 151 6.83 -12.92 -21.19
CA ASP A 151 7.25 -14.24 -21.66
C ASP A 151 7.01 -15.40 -20.67
N SER A 152 5.98 -16.20 -20.97
CA SER A 152 5.57 -17.44 -20.28
C SER A 152 6.65 -18.53 -20.17
N ASP A 153 7.84 -18.28 -20.71
CA ASP A 153 8.92 -19.24 -20.83
C ASP A 153 9.97 -19.02 -19.73
N GLY A 154 9.55 -19.17 -18.46
CA GLY A 154 10.35 -19.62 -17.30
C GLY A 154 11.82 -19.19 -17.15
N GLY A 155 12.21 -18.06 -17.74
CA GLY A 155 13.62 -17.71 -17.97
C GLY A 155 13.84 -16.25 -18.31
N SER A 156 12.85 -15.37 -18.08
CA SER A 156 13.11 -13.94 -18.14
C SER A 156 13.93 -13.55 -16.91
N ASP A 157 15.09 -12.92 -17.12
CA ASP A 157 15.87 -12.24 -16.07
C ASP A 157 15.14 -10.99 -15.53
N PHE A 158 13.81 -11.00 -15.53
CA PHE A 158 12.98 -9.82 -15.45
C PHE A 158 11.58 -10.13 -14.94
N THR A 159 11.17 -9.39 -13.90
CA THR A 159 9.81 -9.38 -13.33
C THR A 159 9.25 -7.95 -13.42
N SER A 160 8.01 -7.77 -13.87
CA SER A 160 7.35 -6.45 -13.94
C SER A 160 5.98 -6.48 -13.29
N ILE A 161 5.82 -5.73 -12.21
CA ILE A 161 4.60 -5.67 -11.41
C ILE A 161 4.03 -4.25 -11.44
N GLY A 162 2.73 -4.17 -11.65
CA GLY A 162 1.95 -2.94 -11.51
C GLY A 162 1.13 -2.93 -10.24
N ALA A 163 0.87 -1.75 -9.72
CA ALA A 163 -0.16 -1.49 -8.73
C ALA A 163 -0.93 -0.24 -9.14
N THR A 164 -2.23 -0.24 -8.92
CA THR A 164 -3.11 0.89 -9.25
C THR A 164 -4.09 1.11 -8.12
N THR A 165 -4.34 2.38 -7.81
CA THR A 165 -5.32 2.81 -6.82
C THR A 165 -6.14 3.93 -7.43
N SER A 166 -7.46 3.82 -7.30
CA SER A 166 -8.43 4.89 -7.48
C SER A 166 -9.46 4.78 -6.36
N GLN A 167 -9.33 5.60 -5.33
CA GLN A 167 -10.12 5.49 -4.09
C GLN A 167 -10.86 6.78 -3.80
N ARG A 168 -12.18 6.71 -3.63
CA ARG A 168 -13.04 7.88 -3.40
C ARG A 168 -13.53 7.89 -1.97
N ASN A 169 -13.63 9.08 -1.39
CA ASN A 169 -14.27 9.26 -0.09
C ASN A 169 -15.80 9.05 -0.21
N GLU A 170 -16.30 7.93 0.26
CA GLU A 170 -17.71 7.57 0.14
C GLU A 170 -18.65 8.38 1.06
N LEU A 171 -18.12 9.17 2.00
CA LEU A 171 -18.92 10.11 2.79
C LEU A 171 -19.28 11.39 2.02
N VAL A 172 -18.57 11.68 0.92
CA VAL A 172 -18.75 12.87 0.10
C VAL A 172 -19.06 12.47 -1.35
N TYR A 173 -20.35 12.50 -1.70
CA TYR A 173 -20.77 12.27 -3.07
C TYR A 173 -20.06 13.21 -4.04
N GLY A 174 -19.45 12.65 -5.09
CA GLY A 174 -18.75 13.41 -6.13
C GLY A 174 -17.33 13.87 -5.75
N SER A 175 -16.77 13.42 -4.62
CA SER A 175 -15.35 13.67 -4.34
C SER A 175 -14.48 13.05 -5.44
N PRO A 176 -13.43 13.75 -5.92
CA PRO A 176 -12.45 13.15 -6.81
C PRO A 176 -11.78 11.96 -6.10
N PRO A 177 -11.43 10.89 -6.84
CA PRO A 177 -10.62 9.82 -6.29
C PRO A 177 -9.21 10.32 -5.97
N LEU A 178 -8.57 9.62 -5.05
CA LEU A 178 -7.13 9.51 -4.90
C LEU A 178 -6.63 8.52 -5.96
N ASP A 179 -5.86 8.98 -6.93
CA ASP A 179 -5.29 8.14 -7.98
C ASP A 179 -3.76 8.01 -7.87
N TYR A 180 -3.27 6.77 -7.96
CA TYR A 180 -1.87 6.51 -8.29
C TYR A 180 -1.67 5.21 -9.06
N THR A 181 -0.60 5.16 -9.85
CA THR A 181 -0.13 3.96 -10.55
C THR A 181 1.36 3.80 -10.33
N THR A 182 1.79 2.61 -9.93
CA THR A 182 3.20 2.25 -9.78
C THR A 182 3.50 1.07 -10.69
N ASN A 183 4.59 1.14 -11.43
CA ASN A 183 5.17 0.02 -12.17
C ASN A 183 6.58 -0.21 -11.63
N VAL A 184 6.85 -1.42 -11.15
CA VAL A 184 8.15 -1.83 -10.63
C VAL A 184 8.67 -2.97 -11.49
N GLN A 185 9.89 -2.81 -11.96
CA GLN A 185 10.63 -3.76 -12.75
C GLN A 185 11.84 -4.24 -11.95
N ILE A 186 12.05 -5.55 -11.92
CA ILE A 186 13.16 -6.18 -11.21
C ILE A 186 13.91 -7.06 -12.21
N ARG A 187 15.12 -6.64 -12.58
CA ARG A 187 16.05 -7.38 -13.45
C ARG A 187 17.08 -8.13 -12.62
N ASN A 188 17.51 -9.29 -13.10
CA ASN A 188 18.56 -10.09 -12.47
C ASN A 188 18.32 -10.34 -10.96
N LYS A 189 17.04 -10.28 -10.52
CA LYS A 189 16.60 -10.41 -9.12
C LYS A 189 17.23 -9.38 -8.16
N SER A 190 17.72 -8.25 -8.66
CA SER A 190 18.38 -7.22 -7.83
C SER A 190 18.32 -5.82 -8.42
N GLU A 191 18.31 -5.66 -9.74
CA GLU A 191 18.23 -4.36 -10.40
C GLU A 191 16.78 -3.88 -10.45
N VAL A 192 16.46 -2.88 -9.66
CA VAL A 192 15.11 -2.32 -9.56
C VAL A 192 15.03 -1.07 -10.43
N SER A 193 14.01 -0.98 -11.28
CA SER A 193 13.57 0.28 -11.87
C SER A 193 12.08 0.47 -11.64
N PHE A 194 11.64 1.72 -11.54
CA PHE A 194 10.25 2.02 -11.27
C PHE A 194 9.78 3.27 -11.97
N THR A 195 8.49 3.30 -12.27
CA THR A 195 7.75 4.48 -12.70
C THR A 195 6.52 4.62 -11.80
N VAL A 196 6.34 5.79 -11.20
CA VAL A 196 5.16 6.10 -10.40
C VAL A 196 4.50 7.35 -10.95
N THR A 197 3.18 7.30 -11.12
CA THR A 197 2.33 8.45 -11.42
C THR A 197 1.38 8.63 -10.25
N LEU A 198 1.36 9.82 -9.67
CA LEU A 198 0.58 10.14 -8.47
C LEU A 198 -0.10 11.50 -8.61
N ASP A 199 -1.26 11.68 -7.99
CA ASP A 199 -1.85 13.00 -7.80
C ASP A 199 -1.00 13.79 -6.78
N LYS A 200 -1.00 15.13 -6.83
CA LYS A 200 -0.18 15.94 -5.88
C LYS A 200 -0.66 15.93 -4.42
N PHE A 201 -1.76 15.24 -4.12
CA PHE A 201 -2.26 15.05 -2.77
C PHE A 201 -2.87 13.65 -2.64
N PRO A 202 -2.67 12.89 -1.55
CA PRO A 202 -2.02 13.24 -0.29
C PRO A 202 -0.49 12.96 -0.32
N SER A 203 0.12 12.51 0.78
CA SER A 203 1.49 12.01 0.77
C SER A 203 1.52 10.55 0.34
N TYR A 204 2.59 10.14 -0.34
CA TYR A 204 2.77 8.78 -0.88
C TYR A 204 4.14 8.23 -0.52
N GLU A 205 4.22 6.92 -0.33
CA GLU A 205 5.48 6.22 -0.12
C GLU A 205 5.42 4.81 -0.72
N GLY A 206 6.57 4.33 -1.17
CA GLY A 206 6.73 2.99 -1.72
C GLY A 206 8.06 2.41 -1.31
N TYR A 207 8.06 1.14 -0.90
CA TYR A 207 9.25 0.43 -0.46
C TYR A 207 9.31 -0.97 -1.07
N ILE A 208 10.53 -1.48 -1.20
CA ILE A 208 10.78 -2.84 -1.65
C ILE A 208 11.85 -3.51 -0.79
N SER A 209 11.63 -4.77 -0.41
CA SER A 209 12.65 -5.67 0.12
C SER A 209 12.78 -6.88 -0.80
N ILE A 210 14.00 -7.32 -1.08
CA ILE A 210 14.29 -8.49 -1.90
C ILE A 210 14.92 -9.57 -1.03
N ASN A 211 14.36 -10.78 -1.06
CA ASN A 211 14.88 -11.96 -0.35
C ASN A 211 15.15 -11.73 1.16
N GLY A 212 14.35 -10.87 1.79
CA GLY A 212 14.45 -10.57 3.21
C GLY A 212 15.57 -9.60 3.61
N GLY A 213 16.16 -8.88 2.65
CA GLY A 213 17.05 -7.76 2.92
C GLY A 213 16.31 -6.53 3.47
N SER A 214 17.06 -5.45 3.71
CA SER A 214 16.51 -4.18 4.19
C SER A 214 15.53 -3.55 3.19
N PHE A 215 14.48 -2.90 3.69
CA PHE A 215 13.60 -2.12 2.81
C PHE A 215 14.35 -0.95 2.19
N ASN A 216 14.33 -0.90 0.86
CA ASN A 216 14.82 0.21 0.05
C ASN A 216 13.62 1.06 -0.40
N THR A 217 13.82 2.38 -0.41
CA THR A 217 12.80 3.32 -0.86
C THR A 217 12.66 3.27 -2.38
N LEU A 218 11.45 3.03 -2.88
CA LEU A 218 11.09 3.27 -4.27
C LEU A 218 10.85 4.77 -4.46
N TYR A 219 9.90 5.32 -3.70
CA TYR A 219 9.59 6.75 -3.73
C TYR A 219 9.06 7.23 -2.38
N GLN A 220 9.27 8.51 -2.10
CA GLN A 220 8.62 9.25 -1.03
C GLN A 220 8.19 10.59 -1.59
N TYR A 221 6.90 10.88 -1.48
CA TYR A 221 6.31 12.14 -1.88
C TYR A 221 5.60 12.74 -0.67
N SER A 222 6.11 13.88 -0.20
CA SER A 222 5.45 14.67 0.83
C SER A 222 4.55 15.71 0.18
N ALA A 223 3.25 15.61 0.41
CA ALA A 223 2.36 16.72 0.09
C ALA A 223 2.65 17.85 1.09
N ILE A 224 3.03 19.03 0.58
CA ILE A 224 3.18 20.22 1.43
C ILE A 224 1.81 20.53 2.04
N PRO A 225 1.68 20.60 3.37
CA PRO A 225 0.45 21.09 4.01
C PRO A 225 0.30 22.56 3.62
N ALA A 226 -0.48 22.86 2.59
CA ALA A 226 -0.78 24.24 2.27
C ALA A 226 -1.62 24.82 3.41
N PRO A 227 -1.24 25.99 3.98
CA PRO A 227 -2.09 26.67 4.94
C PRO A 227 -3.32 27.16 4.16
N ILE A 228 -4.43 26.43 4.33
CA ILE A 228 -5.77 26.80 3.86
C ILE A 228 -5.91 26.73 2.33
N ASN A 229 -6.64 25.69 1.89
CA ASN A 229 -7.28 25.47 0.58
C ASN A 229 -6.44 24.82 -0.58
N PRO A 230 -6.28 23.47 -0.58
CA PRO A 230 -5.74 22.76 -1.76
C PRO A 230 -6.59 21.64 -2.41
N PHE A 231 -7.71 21.17 -1.84
CA PHE A 231 -8.24 19.82 -2.19
C PHE A 231 -8.92 19.64 -3.56
N PHE A 232 -9.22 20.69 -4.30
CA PHE A 232 -9.84 20.56 -5.64
C PHE A 232 -8.94 20.92 -6.82
N ASN A 233 -7.82 21.64 -6.61
CA ASN A 233 -6.93 22.02 -7.71
C ASN A 233 -5.61 21.23 -7.73
N LEU A 234 -5.16 20.65 -6.61
CA LEU A 234 -3.94 19.83 -6.57
C LEU A 234 -4.19 18.36 -6.95
N ALA A 235 -5.38 17.82 -6.66
CA ALA A 235 -5.80 16.47 -7.04
C ALA A 235 -5.94 16.25 -8.57
N VAL A 236 -5.90 17.32 -9.38
CA VAL A 236 -6.04 17.23 -10.85
C VAL A 236 -4.68 17.24 -11.58
N SER A 237 -3.61 17.55 -10.86
CA SER A 237 -2.27 17.56 -11.46
C SER A 237 -1.51 16.33 -11.00
N ARG A 238 -1.06 15.53 -11.97
CA ARG A 238 -0.27 14.32 -11.74
C ARG A 238 1.22 14.60 -11.93
N GLY A 239 2.03 14.04 -11.04
CA GLY A 239 3.48 13.96 -11.20
C GLY A 239 3.85 12.55 -11.64
N THR A 240 4.79 12.42 -12.58
CA THR A 240 5.41 11.12 -12.90
C THR A 240 6.87 11.16 -12.47
N PHE A 241 7.28 10.15 -11.73
CA PHE A 241 8.64 9.97 -11.23
C PHE A 241 9.17 8.64 -11.71
N THR A 242 10.43 8.61 -12.11
CA THR A 242 11.13 7.40 -12.51
C THR A 242 12.42 7.29 -11.71
N GLY A 243 12.80 6.07 -11.35
CA GLY A 243 14.08 5.83 -10.72
C GLY A 243 14.56 4.40 -10.93
N SER A 244 15.81 4.17 -10.55
CA SER A 244 16.44 2.85 -10.61
C SER A 244 17.56 2.74 -9.61
N PHE A 245 17.78 1.54 -9.08
CA PHE A 245 18.90 1.21 -8.20
C PHE A 245 19.21 -0.29 -8.26
N THR A 246 20.41 -0.67 -7.85
CA THR A 246 20.77 -2.07 -7.62
C THR A 246 20.59 -2.39 -6.15
N TYR A 247 19.85 -3.44 -5.85
CA TYR A 247 19.60 -3.91 -4.50
C TYR A 247 20.82 -4.68 -4.00
N GLU A 248 21.55 -4.09 -3.06
CA GLU A 248 22.65 -4.76 -2.36
C GLU A 248 22.07 -5.56 -1.19
N LYS A 249 22.41 -6.85 -1.13
CA LYS A 249 21.98 -7.77 -0.06
C LYS A 249 22.70 -7.50 1.26
#